data_AF-A0AAJ0N504-F1
#
_entry.id   AF-A0AAJ0N504-F1
#
_cell.length_a   1.000
_cell.length_b   1.000
_cell.length_c   1.000
_cell.angle_alpha   90.00
_cell.angle_beta   90.00
_cell.angle_gamma   90.00
#
_symmetry.space_group_name_H-M   'P 1'
#
loop_
_entity.id
_entity.type
_entity.pdbx_description
1 polymer ?
#
loop_
_entity_poly.entity_id
_entity_poly.type
_entity_poly.pdbx_seq_one_letter_code
_entity_poly.pdbx_strand_id
1 'polypeptide(L)'
;MSVHAQVYRRAQRLLPAGIDTVALLPAAPLSQWECSPLSALPLACEGRRGVIGLRLHARTAQALRADGCGFLQATRRQQASSQDACVRSYGPWQRLSNGSYWARSRDALLGVLVAQEDAAVWLMWQQPGNATQRHGGWLR
;
A
#
# COMPACT_ATOMS: atom_id res chain seq x y z
N MET A 1 -21.69 10.80 6.59
CA MET A 1 -20.22 10.73 6.37
C MET A 1 -19.96 10.43 4.91
N SER A 2 -19.10 11.18 4.23
CA SER A 2 -18.78 10.94 2.82
C SER A 2 -18.08 9.58 2.64
N VAL A 3 -18.48 8.81 1.62
CA VAL A 3 -17.86 7.53 1.21
C VAL A 3 -16.34 7.68 1.07
N HIS A 4 -15.87 8.84 0.59
CA HIS A 4 -14.45 9.16 0.45
C HIS A 4 -13.69 9.10 1.78
N ALA A 5 -14.26 9.64 2.86
CA ALA A 5 -13.62 9.63 4.19
C ALA A 5 -13.59 8.22 4.81
N GLN A 6 -14.55 7.36 4.47
CA GLN A 6 -14.54 5.96 4.90
C GLN A 6 -13.49 5.16 4.13
N VAL A 7 -13.40 5.33 2.82
CA VAL A 7 -12.38 4.69 1.97
C VAL A 7 -10.98 5.13 2.40
N TYR A 8 -10.77 6.43 2.61
CA TYR A 8 -9.50 6.98 3.08
C TYR A 8 -9.05 6.35 4.39
N ARG A 9 -9.92 6.33 5.42
CA ARG A 9 -9.58 5.74 6.73
C ARG A 9 -9.28 4.24 6.64
N ARG A 10 -10.00 3.50 5.79
CA ARG A 10 -9.72 2.08 5.56
C ARG A 10 -8.38 1.88 4.86
N ALA A 11 -8.11 2.64 3.80
CA ALA A 11 -6.85 2.56 3.08
C ALA A 11 -5.67 2.91 3.99
N GLN A 12 -5.80 3.93 4.84
CA GLN A 12 -4.76 4.32 5.80
C GLN A 12 -4.47 3.23 6.84
N ARG A 13 -5.47 2.48 7.30
CA ARG A 13 -5.26 1.33 8.22
C ARG A 13 -4.54 0.16 7.57
N LEU A 14 -4.64 0.04 6.26
CA LEU A 14 -3.99 -1.01 5.49
C LEU A 14 -2.57 -0.61 5.10
N LEU A 15 -2.17 0.66 5.24
CA LEU A 15 -0.79 1.05 4.98
C LEU A 15 0.15 0.57 6.09
N PRO A 16 1.43 0.37 5.76
CA PRO A 16 2.46 0.15 6.76
C PRO A 16 2.49 1.32 7.76
N ALA A 17 2.62 1.00 9.05
CA ALA A 17 2.67 1.99 10.11
C ALA A 17 3.83 2.97 9.87
N GLY A 18 3.62 4.26 10.17
CA GLY A 18 4.58 5.32 9.93
C GLY A 18 4.57 5.89 8.49
N ILE A 19 3.75 5.34 7.59
CA ILE A 19 3.43 5.99 6.31
C ILE A 19 2.19 6.85 6.49
N ASP A 20 2.40 8.13 6.77
CA ASP A 20 1.31 9.09 6.88
C ASP A 20 0.87 9.60 5.50
N THR A 21 -0.44 9.71 5.34
CA THR A 21 -1.09 10.22 4.13
C THR A 21 -2.02 11.37 4.50
N VAL A 22 -2.45 12.15 3.51
CA VAL A 22 -3.32 13.33 3.72
C VAL A 22 -4.60 13.31 2.88
N ALA A 23 -4.60 12.60 1.75
CA ALA A 23 -5.74 12.59 0.84
C ALA A 23 -5.73 11.35 -0.05
N LEU A 24 -6.91 11.00 -0.58
CA LEU A 24 -7.03 10.10 -1.72
C LEU A 24 -6.59 10.84 -2.99
N LEU A 25 -5.82 10.16 -3.84
CA LEU A 25 -5.57 10.62 -5.19
C LEU A 25 -6.78 10.28 -6.07
N PRO A 26 -6.99 11.03 -7.18
CA PRO A 26 -7.96 10.63 -8.20
C PRO A 26 -7.67 9.20 -8.62
N ALA A 27 -8.72 8.39 -8.81
CA ALA A 27 -8.55 7.04 -9.32
C ALA A 27 -7.89 7.13 -10.71
N ALA A 28 -6.64 6.67 -10.82
CA ALA A 28 -6.03 6.47 -12.11
C ALA A 28 -6.85 5.39 -12.87
N PRO A 29 -7.12 5.56 -14.17
CA PRO A 29 -7.78 4.53 -14.96
C PRO A 29 -7.04 3.21 -14.83
N LEU A 30 -7.77 2.12 -14.52
CA LEU A 30 -7.20 0.78 -14.36
C LEU A 30 -6.33 0.37 -15.57
N SER A 31 -6.69 0.81 -16.77
CA SER A 31 -5.92 0.56 -18.01
C SER A 31 -4.51 1.16 -18.00
N GLN A 32 -4.33 2.36 -17.45
CA GLN A 32 -3.00 2.97 -17.30
C GLN A 32 -2.12 2.19 -16.31
N TRP A 33 -2.77 1.53 -15.35
CA TRP A 33 -2.09 0.69 -14.37
C TRP A 33 -1.69 -0.68 -14.94
N GLU A 34 -2.55 -1.33 -15.74
CA GLU A 34 -2.24 -2.63 -16.34
C GLU A 34 -1.00 -2.60 -17.24
N CYS A 35 -0.77 -1.47 -17.91
CA CYS A 35 0.44 -1.22 -18.71
C CYS A 35 1.64 -0.73 -17.89
N SER A 36 1.47 -0.45 -16.59
CA SER A 36 2.55 -0.01 -15.72
C SER A 36 3.44 -1.18 -15.32
N PRO A 37 4.77 -1.02 -15.18
CA PRO A 37 5.65 -2.05 -14.59
C PRO A 37 5.21 -2.51 -13.20
N LEU A 38 4.31 -1.74 -12.56
CA LEU A 38 3.69 -2.02 -11.28
C LEU A 38 2.61 -3.11 -11.35
N SER A 39 2.03 -3.38 -12.54
CA SER A 39 1.11 -4.50 -12.76
C SER A 39 1.81 -5.87 -12.73
N ALA A 40 3.12 -5.89 -12.96
CA ALA A 40 3.95 -7.09 -12.92
C ALA A 40 4.42 -7.46 -11.49
N LEU A 41 4.04 -6.66 -10.48
CA LEU A 41 4.43 -6.93 -9.10
C LEU A 41 3.73 -8.20 -8.57
N PRO A 42 4.45 -9.06 -7.83
CA PRO A 42 4.00 -10.41 -7.51
C PRO A 42 2.97 -10.42 -6.36
N LEU A 43 1.76 -9.99 -6.66
CA LEU A 43 0.56 -10.29 -5.87
C LEU A 43 0.01 -11.67 -6.28
N ALA A 44 -0.86 -12.28 -5.46
CA ALA A 44 -1.48 -13.57 -5.80
C ALA A 44 -2.04 -13.51 -7.25
N CYS A 45 -1.91 -14.51 -8.12
CA CYS A 45 -2.22 -14.29 -9.55
C CYS A 45 -3.73 -14.36 -9.90
N GLU A 46 -4.60 -14.64 -8.93
CA GLU A 46 -6.00 -15.00 -9.20
C GLU A 46 -7.01 -14.12 -8.46
N GLY A 47 -8.05 -13.66 -9.16
CA GLY A 47 -9.22 -12.96 -8.59
C GLY A 47 -9.30 -11.45 -8.89
N ARG A 48 -10.14 -10.73 -8.13
CA ARG A 48 -10.37 -9.28 -8.33
C ARG A 48 -9.22 -8.48 -7.76
N ARG A 49 -8.73 -7.48 -8.50
CA ARG A 49 -7.69 -6.56 -8.05
C ARG A 49 -8.18 -5.11 -8.10
N GLY A 50 -7.58 -4.27 -7.27
CA GLY A 50 -7.80 -2.84 -7.33
C GLY A 50 -6.64 -2.05 -6.75
N VAL A 51 -6.63 -0.76 -7.06
CA VAL A 51 -5.61 0.19 -6.62
C VAL A 51 -6.27 1.41 -6.01
N ILE A 52 -5.68 1.90 -4.93
CA ILE A 52 -6.03 3.17 -4.30
C ILE A 52 -4.76 4.00 -4.21
N GLY A 53 -4.78 5.17 -4.83
CA GLY A 53 -3.72 6.17 -4.67
C GLY A 53 -3.99 7.05 -3.46
N LEU A 54 -2.94 7.34 -2.69
CA LEU A 54 -2.97 8.24 -1.55
C LEU A 54 -1.81 9.24 -1.67
N ARG A 55 -2.07 10.49 -1.32
CA ARG A 55 -1.04 11.52 -1.20
C ARG A 55 -0.30 11.34 0.12
N LEU A 56 1.02 11.26 0.07
CA LEU A 56 1.85 11.22 1.26
C LEU A 56 1.77 12.55 2.02
N HIS A 57 1.82 12.47 3.35
CA HIS A 57 2.03 13.65 4.16
C HIS A 57 3.42 14.26 3.86
N ALA A 58 3.54 15.58 3.89
CA ALA A 58 4.79 16.28 3.57
C ALA A 58 5.97 15.79 4.42
N ARG A 59 5.73 15.54 5.71
CA ARG A 59 6.71 14.94 6.65
C ARG A 59 7.21 13.58 6.18
N THR A 60 6.32 12.67 5.78
CA THR A 60 6.68 11.34 5.29
C THR A 60 7.42 11.42 3.97
N ALA A 61 6.97 12.27 3.04
CA ALA A 61 7.65 12.50 1.78
C ALA A 61 9.08 13.06 1.98
N GLN A 62 9.25 13.99 2.93
CA GLN A 62 10.57 14.53 3.27
C GLN A 62 11.48 13.49 3.92
N ALA A 63 10.96 12.68 4.86
CA ALA A 63 11.72 11.60 5.49
C ALA A 63 12.17 10.55 4.45
N LEU A 64 11.30 10.22 3.49
CA LEU A 64 11.63 9.36 2.36
C LEU A 64 12.72 9.96 1.48
N ARG A 65 12.67 11.25 1.17
CA ARG A 65 13.75 11.90 0.39
C ARG A 65 15.08 11.91 1.11
N ALA A 66 15.07 12.06 2.44
CA ALA A 66 16.27 12.15 3.25
C ALA A 66 16.95 10.79 3.50
N ASP A 67 16.15 9.75 3.79
CA ASP A 67 16.66 8.46 4.30
C ASP A 67 16.21 7.26 3.43
N GLY A 68 15.28 7.47 2.51
CA GLY A 68 14.86 6.50 1.50
C GLY A 68 14.46 5.15 2.08
N CYS A 69 15.26 4.13 1.76
CA CYS A 69 15.05 2.76 2.25
C CYS A 69 15.26 2.65 3.77
N GLY A 70 16.13 3.47 4.38
CA GLY A 70 16.37 3.49 5.83
C GLY A 70 15.09 3.78 6.62
N PHE A 71 14.36 4.82 6.20
CA PHE A 71 13.08 5.21 6.78
C PHE A 71 12.04 4.08 6.66
N LEU A 72 11.97 3.45 5.49
CA LEU A 72 11.05 2.35 5.21
C LEU A 72 11.40 1.07 5.99
N GLN A 73 12.69 0.82 6.23
CA GLN A 73 13.12 -0.27 7.10
C GLN A 73 12.84 0.03 8.58
N ALA A 74 13.00 1.28 9.02
CA ALA A 74 12.70 1.71 10.37
C ALA A 74 11.20 1.56 10.68
N THR A 75 10.33 2.00 9.77
CA THR A 75 8.88 1.80 9.88
C THR A 75 8.51 0.31 9.96
N ARG A 76 9.12 -0.55 9.14
CA ARG A 76 8.95 -2.01 9.25
C ARG A 76 9.42 -2.58 10.60
N ARG A 77 10.54 -2.10 11.15
CA ARG A 77 11.04 -2.55 12.47
C ARG A 77 10.08 -2.13 13.58
N GLN A 78 9.55 -0.91 13.52
CA GLN A 78 8.53 -0.42 14.45
C GLN A 78 7.24 -1.26 14.40
N GLN A 79 6.85 -1.74 13.21
CA GLN A 79 5.74 -2.68 13.07
C GLN A 79 6.05 -4.05 13.69
N ALA A 80 7.26 -4.57 13.49
CA ALA A 80 7.65 -5.86 14.06
C ALA A 80 7.69 -5.83 15.60
N SER A 81 7.99 -4.67 16.20
CA SER A 81 7.93 -4.47 17.66
C SER A 81 6.52 -4.18 18.18
N SER A 82 5.58 -3.76 17.33
CA SER A 82 4.21 -3.48 17.73
C SER A 82 3.42 -4.79 17.70
N GLN A 83 3.15 -5.39 18.86
CA GLN A 83 2.36 -6.61 19.03
C GLN A 83 0.86 -6.43 18.74
N ASP A 84 0.46 -5.35 18.06
CA ASP A 84 -0.93 -5.13 17.67
C ASP A 84 -1.31 -6.13 16.57
N ALA A 85 -2.05 -7.16 16.96
CA ALA A 85 -2.58 -8.22 16.10
C ALA A 85 -3.45 -7.71 14.94
N CYS A 86 -3.80 -6.42 14.93
CA CYS A 86 -4.63 -5.77 13.91
C CYS A 86 -3.82 -5.23 12.72
N VAL A 87 -2.50 -5.05 12.83
CA VAL A 87 -1.70 -4.46 11.75
C VAL A 87 -1.14 -5.57 10.86
N ARG A 88 -1.59 -5.64 9.60
CA ARG A 88 -1.04 -6.60 8.64
C ARG A 88 0.48 -6.39 8.49
N SER A 89 1.21 -7.48 8.50
CA SER A 89 2.68 -7.46 8.40
C SER A 89 3.14 -7.41 6.94
N TYR A 90 4.12 -6.56 6.69
CA TYR A 90 4.75 -6.37 5.40
C TYR A 90 6.15 -7.00 5.34
N GLY A 91 6.48 -7.52 4.16
CA GLY A 91 7.81 -8.01 3.81
C GLY A 91 8.85 -6.88 3.76
N PRO A 92 10.11 -7.22 3.44
CA PRO A 92 11.14 -6.21 3.24
C PRO A 92 10.75 -5.27 2.10
N TRP A 93 11.09 -3.99 2.26
CA TRP A 93 10.99 -3.02 1.19
C TRP A 93 12.06 -3.29 0.13
N GLN A 94 11.65 -3.26 -1.13
CA GLN A 94 12.48 -3.42 -2.30
C GLN A 94 12.51 -2.10 -3.07
N ARG A 95 13.70 -1.66 -3.46
CA ARG A 95 13.85 -0.48 -4.33
C ARG A 95 13.71 -0.92 -5.78
N LEU A 96 12.82 -0.26 -6.53
CA LEU A 96 12.64 -0.46 -7.95
C LEU A 96 13.63 0.42 -8.74
N SER A 97 13.89 0.05 -10.01
CA SER A 97 14.80 0.78 -10.89
C SER A 97 14.38 2.22 -11.16
N ASN A 98 13.08 2.51 -11.11
CA ASN A 98 12.53 3.87 -11.25
C ASN A 98 12.61 4.70 -9.95
N GLY A 99 13.33 4.24 -8.93
CA GLY A 99 13.50 4.93 -7.65
C GLY A 99 12.32 4.79 -6.67
N SER A 100 11.22 4.14 -7.07
CA SER A 100 10.11 3.83 -6.16
C SER A 100 10.46 2.69 -5.21
N TYR A 101 9.73 2.60 -4.10
CA TYR A 101 9.87 1.52 -3.13
C TYR A 101 8.62 0.66 -3.09
N TRP A 102 8.79 -0.64 -3.02
CA TRP A 102 7.71 -1.63 -3.00
C TRP A 102 7.81 -2.52 -1.79
N ALA A 103 6.68 -2.82 -1.17
CA ALA A 103 6.56 -3.89 -0.18
C ALA A 103 5.26 -4.67 -0.39
N ARG A 104 5.32 -5.96 -0.11
CA ARG A 104 4.19 -6.88 -0.19
C ARG A 104 3.78 -7.33 1.21
N SER A 105 2.48 -7.49 1.47
CA SER A 105 2.02 -8.16 2.68
C SER A 105 2.47 -9.63 2.71
N ARG A 106 2.59 -10.22 3.90
CA ARG A 106 2.98 -11.64 4.03
C ARG A 106 2.03 -12.61 3.33
N ASP A 107 0.73 -12.29 3.30
CA ASP A 107 -0.31 -13.09 2.65
C ASP A 107 -0.41 -12.84 1.13
N ALA A 108 0.43 -11.97 0.56
CA ALA A 108 0.44 -11.59 -0.85
C ALA A 108 -0.90 -11.01 -1.38
N LEU A 109 -1.79 -10.58 -0.50
CA LEU A 109 -3.06 -9.96 -0.85
C LEU A 109 -2.97 -8.44 -1.01
N LEU A 110 -1.95 -7.82 -0.42
CA LEU A 110 -1.72 -6.38 -0.48
C LEU A 110 -0.32 -6.07 -0.99
N GLY A 111 -0.27 -4.99 -1.74
CA GLY A 111 0.95 -4.39 -2.27
C GLY A 111 0.98 -2.91 -1.93
N VAL A 112 2.13 -2.40 -1.52
CA VAL A 112 2.30 -0.99 -1.23
C VAL A 112 3.49 -0.50 -2.02
N LEU A 113 3.23 0.49 -2.87
CA LEU A 113 4.25 1.17 -3.64
C LEU A 113 4.34 2.63 -3.22
N VAL A 114 5.53 3.08 -2.88
CA VAL A 114 5.84 4.46 -2.55
C VAL A 114 6.59 5.08 -3.73
N ALA A 115 5.92 6.00 -4.41
CA ALA A 115 6.50 6.84 -5.45
C ALA A 115 6.96 8.16 -4.80
N GLN A 116 8.24 8.19 -4.42
CA GLN A 116 8.84 9.31 -3.67
C GLN A 116 8.76 10.63 -4.44
N GLU A 117 9.08 10.61 -5.74
CA GLU A 117 9.08 11.80 -6.60
C GLU A 117 7.69 12.43 -6.66
N ASP A 118 6.66 11.60 -6.83
CA ASP A 118 5.27 12.03 -6.88
C ASP A 118 4.65 12.31 -5.51
N ALA A 119 5.40 12.13 -4.41
CA ALA A 119 4.89 12.16 -3.04
C ALA A 119 3.59 11.33 -2.90
N ALA A 120 3.56 10.15 -3.52
CA ALA A 120 2.39 9.30 -3.62
C ALA A 120 2.66 7.91 -3.06
N VAL A 121 1.63 7.30 -2.48
CA VAL A 121 1.63 5.89 -2.12
C VAL A 121 0.43 5.20 -2.76
N TRP A 122 0.68 4.07 -3.40
CA TRP A 122 -0.32 3.25 -4.07
C TRP A 122 -0.52 1.99 -3.26
N LEU A 123 -1.74 1.80 -2.76
CA LEU A 123 -2.19 0.58 -2.10
C LEU A 123 -2.88 -0.30 -3.14
N MET A 124 -2.23 -1.40 -3.48
CA MET A 124 -2.79 -2.47 -4.30
C MET A 124 -3.44 -3.49 -3.40
N TRP A 125 -4.60 -3.99 -3.80
CA TRP A 125 -5.25 -5.11 -3.14
C TRP A 125 -5.69 -6.15 -4.14
N GLN A 126 -5.71 -7.38 -3.66
CA GLN A 126 -6.19 -8.53 -4.39
C GLN A 126 -7.10 -9.38 -3.53
N GLN A 127 -8.25 -9.72 -4.08
CA GLN A 127 -9.18 -10.68 -3.54
C GLN A 127 -8.90 -12.04 -4.19
N PRO A 128 -8.60 -13.10 -3.42
CA PRO A 128 -8.31 -14.43 -3.96
C PRO A 128 -9.53 -15.01 -4.70
N GLY A 129 -9.26 -15.66 -5.84
CA GLY A 129 -10.29 -16.13 -6.79
C GLY A 129 -11.21 -17.26 -6.30
N ASN A 130 -10.80 -18.06 -5.31
CA ASN A 130 -11.49 -19.30 -4.93
C ASN A 130 -11.92 -19.34 -3.45
N ALA A 131 -12.68 -18.35 -2.99
CA ALA A 131 -13.44 -18.47 -1.74
C ALA A 131 -14.86 -17.90 -1.93
N THR A 132 -15.74 -18.75 -2.46
CA THR A 132 -17.15 -18.76 -2.10
C THR A 132 -17.25 -18.60 -0.56
N GLN A 133 -18.17 -17.74 -0.11
CA GLN A 133 -18.45 -17.41 1.30
C GLN A 133 -17.38 -16.59 2.05
N ARG A 134 -17.51 -15.27 1.97
CA ARG A 134 -18.14 -14.46 3.04
C ARG A 134 -18.09 -12.99 2.61
N HIS A 135 -19.26 -12.44 2.31
CA HIS A 135 -19.51 -11.01 2.04
C HIS A 135 -19.35 -10.15 3.31
N GLY A 136 -18.30 -10.36 4.09
CA GLY A 136 -18.10 -9.65 5.35
C GLY A 136 -16.66 -9.69 5.81
N GLY A 137 -15.88 -8.67 5.44
CA GLY A 137 -14.74 -8.25 6.27
C GLY A 137 -13.34 -8.57 5.79
N TRP A 138 -13.07 -8.59 4.48
CA TRP A 138 -11.69 -8.69 3.98
C TRP A 138 -10.82 -7.44 4.26
N LEU A 139 -11.47 -6.30 4.55
CA LEU A 139 -10.86 -5.00 4.85
C LEU A 139 -11.25 -4.51 6.26
N ARG A 140 -11.44 -5.41 7.24
CA ARG A 140 -11.67 -5.01 8.63
C ARG A 140 -10.39 -4.43 9.24
#